data_AF-A0AB36PG11-F1
#
_entry.id   AF-A0AB36PG11-F1
#
_cell.length_a   1.000
_cell.length_b   1.000
_cell.length_c   1.000
_cell.angle_alpha   90.00
_cell.angle_beta   90.00
_cell.angle_gamma   90.00
#
_symmetry.space_group_name_H-M   'P 1'
#
loop_
_entity.id
_entity.type
_entity.pdbx_description
1 polymer ?
#
loop_
_entity_poly.entity_id
_entity_poly.type
_entity_poly.pdbx_seq_one_letter_code
_entity_poly.pdbx_strand_id
1 'polypeptide(L)'
;MVDDHGRTDVEGLYAIGEVSYTGLHGANRMASNSLLECLVYGWSAAEDITRRMPYAHGVSTLPPWDESRVENPDERVVIQHNWHELRLFMWDYVGIVRTTKRLERALRRITMLQQEIDEYYAHFRVSNNLLELRNLVQVAELIVRCAMMRKESRGLHFTLDYPELLTHSGPSILSPGNHYINR
;
A
#
# COMPACT_ATOMS: atom_id res chain seq x y z
N MET A 1 8.87 1.40 -3.07
CA MET A 1 10.13 2.15 -2.87
C MET A 1 10.62 2.58 -4.24
N VAL A 2 11.41 3.66 -4.32
CA VAL A 2 11.97 4.12 -5.59
C VAL A 2 13.42 4.60 -5.46
N ASP A 3 14.14 4.61 -6.59
CA ASP A 3 15.45 5.27 -6.72
C ASP A 3 15.32 6.77 -7.07
N ASP A 4 16.43 7.47 -7.28
CA ASP A 4 16.49 8.91 -7.59
C ASP A 4 15.71 9.32 -8.86
N HIS A 5 15.40 8.36 -9.74
CA HIS A 5 14.62 8.58 -10.96
C HIS A 5 13.16 8.17 -10.80
N GLY A 6 12.72 7.82 -9.60
CA GLY A 6 11.36 7.34 -9.35
C GLY A 6 11.12 5.91 -9.87
N ARG A 7 12.16 5.15 -10.20
CA ARG A 7 12.00 3.78 -10.70
C ARG A 7 11.65 2.84 -9.56
N THR A 8 10.70 1.95 -9.80
CA THR A 8 10.36 0.88 -8.86
C THR A 8 11.24 -0.35 -9.10
N ASP A 9 11.07 -1.39 -8.27
CA ASP A 9 11.71 -2.69 -8.49
C ASP A 9 11.20 -3.42 -9.75
N VAL A 10 10.11 -2.95 -10.37
CA VAL A 10 9.57 -3.48 -11.63
C VAL A 10 10.05 -2.61 -12.79
N GLU A 11 10.72 -3.24 -13.75
CA GLU A 11 11.23 -2.57 -14.94
C GLU A 11 10.12 -1.85 -15.74
N GLY A 12 10.39 -0.59 -16.10
CA GLY A 12 9.46 0.27 -16.81
C GLY A 12 8.33 0.87 -15.95
N LEU A 13 8.22 0.51 -14.67
CA LEU A 13 7.25 1.07 -13.75
C LEU A 13 7.89 2.13 -12.84
N TYR A 14 7.28 3.31 -12.80
CA TYR A 14 7.71 4.45 -12.01
C TYR A 14 6.66 4.80 -10.95
N ALA A 15 7.09 5.38 -9.84
CA ALA A 15 6.22 5.95 -8.82
C ALA A 15 6.81 7.27 -8.30
N ILE A 16 6.00 8.34 -8.28
CA ILE A 16 6.42 9.67 -7.82
C ILE A 16 5.37 10.29 -6.91
N GLY A 17 5.77 11.22 -6.04
CA GLY A 17 4.87 11.87 -5.09
C GLY A 17 4.45 10.96 -3.94
N GLU A 18 3.26 11.18 -3.38
CA GLU A 18 2.82 10.56 -2.12
C GLU A 18 2.74 9.02 -2.16
N VAL A 19 2.58 8.41 -3.33
CA VAL A 19 2.59 6.95 -3.49
C VAL A 19 4.00 6.35 -3.34
N SER A 20 5.04 7.17 -3.51
CA SER A 20 6.43 6.73 -3.48
C SER A 20 7.02 6.76 -2.07
N TYR A 21 8.03 5.93 -1.85
CA TYR A 21 8.93 6.06 -0.71
C TYR A 21 10.32 6.35 -1.27
N THR A 22 10.76 7.59 -1.06
CA THR A 22 12.03 8.19 -1.52
C THR A 22 13.08 8.28 -0.41
N GLY A 23 12.65 8.10 0.85
CA GLY A 23 13.45 8.41 2.03
C GLY A 23 13.36 9.85 2.53
N LEU A 24 12.85 10.79 1.71
CA LEU A 24 12.83 12.24 2.02
C LEU A 24 12.13 12.57 3.35
N HIS A 25 10.99 11.93 3.63
CA HIS A 25 10.17 12.23 4.80
C HIS A 25 10.57 11.47 6.07
N GLY A 26 11.48 10.49 5.99
CA GLY A 26 11.87 9.66 7.13
C GLY A 26 10.67 9.15 7.95
N ALA A 27 10.58 9.57 9.21
CA ALA A 27 9.50 9.18 10.14
C ALA A 27 8.42 10.25 10.37
N ASN A 28 8.55 11.44 9.76
CA ASN A 28 7.54 12.49 9.84
C ASN A 28 7.70 13.50 8.69
N ARG A 29 6.58 13.89 8.09
CA ARG A 29 6.56 14.84 6.99
C ARG A 29 6.71 16.28 7.49
N MET A 30 7.67 17.03 6.95
CA MET A 30 7.72 18.48 7.10
C MET A 30 6.74 19.14 6.13
N ALA A 31 6.04 20.18 6.57
CA ALA A 31 5.11 20.92 5.72
C ALA A 31 5.83 21.47 4.47
N SER A 32 5.08 21.59 3.36
CA SER A 32 5.56 22.07 2.04
C SER A 32 6.53 21.17 1.27
N ASN A 33 7.09 20.11 1.87
CA ASN A 33 7.97 19.18 1.13
C ASN A 33 7.21 18.26 0.17
N SER A 34 5.92 18.00 0.37
CA SER A 34 5.15 17.06 -0.46
C SER A 34 5.05 17.50 -1.92
N LEU A 35 4.78 18.79 -2.16
CA LEU A 35 4.69 19.31 -3.52
C LEU A 35 6.07 19.36 -4.18
N LEU A 36 7.10 19.72 -3.42
CA LEU A 36 8.48 19.74 -3.90
C LEU A 36 8.95 18.34 -4.32
N GLU A 37 8.62 17.31 -3.53
CA GLU A 37 8.92 15.92 -3.87
C GLU A 37 8.32 15.53 -5.22
N CYS A 38 7.04 15.82 -5.46
CA CYS A 38 6.38 15.55 -6.74
C CYS A 38 7.11 16.23 -7.92
N LEU A 39 7.54 17.48 -7.76
CA LEU A 39 8.21 18.22 -8.83
C LEU A 39 9.61 17.68 -9.13
N VAL A 40 10.41 17.42 -8.08
CA VAL A 40 11.78 16.92 -8.23
C VAL A 40 11.79 15.52 -8.84
N TYR A 41 10.95 14.62 -8.34
CA TYR A 41 10.86 13.25 -8.87
C TYR A 41 10.17 13.21 -10.24
N GLY A 42 9.21 14.11 -10.50
CA GLY A 42 8.63 14.26 -11.84
C GLY A 42 9.67 14.69 -12.87
N TRP A 43 10.56 15.62 -12.50
CA TRP A 43 11.67 16.03 -13.36
C TRP A 43 12.67 14.88 -13.60
N SER A 44 13.15 14.21 -12.54
CA SER A 44 14.14 13.14 -12.68
C SER A 44 13.59 11.91 -13.42
N ALA A 45 12.32 11.56 -13.18
CA ALA A 45 11.64 10.49 -13.91
C ALA A 45 11.49 10.84 -15.41
N ALA A 46 11.12 12.08 -15.74
CA ALA A 46 10.99 12.51 -17.13
C ALA A 46 12.32 12.48 -17.90
N GLU A 47 13.41 12.94 -17.28
CA GLU A 47 14.75 12.82 -17.87
C GLU A 47 15.12 11.37 -18.14
N ASP A 48 14.82 10.48 -17.19
CA ASP A 48 15.15 9.07 -17.31
C ASP A 48 14.32 8.38 -18.41
N ILE A 49 13.00 8.57 -18.40
CA ILE A 49 12.08 8.05 -19.41
C ILE A 49 12.52 8.50 -20.80
N THR A 50 12.92 9.77 -20.97
CA THR A 50 13.39 10.32 -22.25
C THR A 50 14.62 9.58 -22.77
N ARG A 51 15.57 9.22 -21.89
CA ARG A 51 16.77 8.47 -22.27
C ARG A 51 16.48 7.00 -22.58
N ARG A 52 15.48 6.40 -21.95
CA ARG A 52 15.13 4.97 -22.11
C ARG A 52 14.20 4.70 -23.29
N MET A 53 13.33 5.64 -23.64
CA MET A 53 12.30 5.46 -24.67
C MET A 53 12.84 5.00 -26.04
N PRO A 54 13.99 5.49 -26.54
CA PRO A 54 14.54 5.02 -27.82
C PRO A 54 14.89 3.52 -27.86
N TYR A 55 15.07 2.90 -26.70
CA TYR A 55 15.41 1.48 -26.56
C TYR A 55 14.22 0.65 -26.07
N ALA A 56 13.04 1.26 -25.93
CA ALA A 56 11.84 0.56 -25.48
C ALA A 56 11.36 -0.44 -26.54
N HIS A 57 11.00 -1.64 -26.10
CA HIS A 57 10.39 -2.64 -26.97
C HIS A 57 8.89 -2.35 -27.14
N GLY A 58 8.41 -2.39 -28.37
CA GLY A 58 6.98 -2.35 -28.65
C GLY A 58 6.29 -3.60 -28.10
N VAL A 59 5.09 -3.44 -27.55
CA VAL A 59 4.23 -4.54 -27.15
C VAL A 59 3.26 -4.84 -28.29
N SER A 60 3.23 -6.08 -28.78
CA SER A 60 2.39 -6.48 -29.91
C SER A 60 0.93 -6.76 -29.51
N THR A 61 0.73 -7.39 -28.36
CA THR A 61 -0.58 -7.84 -27.88
C THR A 61 -0.57 -7.95 -26.35
N LEU A 62 -1.66 -7.53 -25.71
CA LEU A 62 -1.88 -7.70 -24.28
C LEU A 62 -3.07 -8.65 -24.04
N PRO A 63 -3.09 -9.42 -22.94
CA PRO A 63 -4.23 -10.24 -22.59
C PRO A 63 -5.46 -9.36 -22.31
N PRO A 64 -6.65 -9.70 -22.83
CA PRO A 64 -7.86 -8.96 -22.53
C PRO A 64 -8.27 -9.16 -21.07
N TRP A 65 -9.00 -8.19 -20.53
CA TRP A 65 -9.65 -8.33 -19.23
C TRP A 65 -10.84 -9.29 -19.34
N ASP A 66 -11.00 -10.18 -18.37
CA ASP A 66 -12.15 -11.08 -18.29
C ASP A 66 -13.35 -10.39 -17.62
N GLU A 67 -14.33 -10.02 -18.45
CA GLU A 67 -15.59 -9.41 -18.04
C GLU A 67 -16.71 -10.42 -17.74
N SER A 68 -16.50 -11.73 -17.94
CA SER A 68 -17.53 -12.78 -17.86
C SER A 68 -18.04 -13.10 -16.43
N ARG A 69 -17.83 -12.16 -15.51
CA ARG A 69 -17.99 -12.30 -14.06
C ARG A 69 -19.44 -12.12 -13.60
N VAL A 70 -19.75 -12.70 -12.44
CA VAL A 70 -21.11 -12.76 -11.87
C VAL A 70 -21.47 -11.43 -11.19
N GLU A 71 -22.74 -11.03 -11.32
CA GLU A 71 -23.34 -9.97 -10.51
C GLU A 71 -24.26 -10.56 -9.44
N ASN A 72 -24.09 -10.14 -8.19
CA ASN A 72 -25.02 -10.41 -7.10
C ASN A 72 -25.32 -9.11 -6.34
N PRO A 73 -26.57 -8.63 -6.31
CA PRO A 73 -26.95 -7.40 -5.61
C PRO A 73 -26.71 -7.42 -4.08
N ASP A 74 -26.95 -8.55 -3.40
CA ASP A 74 -26.86 -8.63 -1.93
C ASP A 74 -25.41 -8.47 -1.44
N GLU A 75 -24.46 -9.00 -2.20
CA GLU A 75 -23.03 -8.90 -1.92
C GLU A 75 -22.49 -7.46 -2.04
N ARG A 76 -23.16 -6.58 -2.79
CA ARG A 76 -22.79 -5.16 -2.85
C ARG A 76 -22.96 -4.46 -1.50
N VAL A 77 -23.94 -4.90 -0.70
CA VAL A 77 -24.18 -4.37 0.65
C VAL A 77 -23.05 -4.80 1.58
N VAL A 78 -22.60 -6.06 1.47
CA VAL A 78 -21.49 -6.60 2.26
C VAL A 78 -20.18 -5.87 1.97
N ILE A 79 -19.87 -5.56 0.71
CA ILE A 79 -18.70 -4.75 0.33
C ILE A 79 -18.69 -3.40 1.07
N GLN A 80 -19.85 -2.74 1.14
CA GLN A 80 -19.96 -1.45 1.83
C GLN A 80 -19.78 -1.60 3.35
N HIS A 81 -20.27 -2.68 3.95
CA HIS A 81 -20.02 -2.98 5.36
C HIS A 81 -18.53 -3.21 5.63
N ASN A 82 -17.86 -4.04 4.84
CA ASN A 82 -16.44 -4.34 4.97
C ASN A 82 -15.57 -3.09 4.82
N TRP A 83 -15.96 -2.17 3.94
CA TRP A 83 -15.30 -0.88 3.80
C TRP A 83 -15.39 -0.02 5.07
N HIS A 84 -16.56 0.06 5.71
CA HIS A 84 -16.73 0.80 6.96
C HIS A 84 -15.98 0.11 8.11
N GLU A 85 -16.06 -1.21 8.19
CA GLU A 85 -15.37 -2.00 9.21
C GLU A 85 -13.87 -1.75 9.17
N LEU A 86 -13.25 -1.86 7.97
CA LEU A 86 -11.83 -1.64 7.77
C LEU A 86 -11.39 -0.27 8.28
N ARG A 87 -12.09 0.80 7.86
CA ARG A 87 -11.73 2.17 8.26
C ARG A 87 -11.86 2.38 9.77
N LEU A 88 -12.89 1.79 10.38
CA LEU A 88 -13.15 1.91 11.81
C LEU A 88 -12.02 1.24 12.63
N PHE A 89 -11.70 -0.02 12.37
CA PHE A 89 -10.68 -0.68 13.18
C PHE A 89 -9.27 -0.17 12.87
N MET A 90 -9.00 0.31 11.64
CA MET A 90 -7.72 0.95 11.33
C MET A 90 -7.52 2.22 12.16
N TRP A 91 -8.58 3.00 12.37
CA TRP A 91 -8.57 4.13 13.29
C TRP A 91 -8.29 3.69 14.74
N ASP A 92 -9.04 2.71 15.24
CA ASP A 92 -8.96 2.28 16.65
C ASP A 92 -7.64 1.58 17.00
N TYR A 93 -7.11 0.78 16.08
CA TYR A 93 -5.97 -0.12 16.35
C TYR A 93 -4.65 0.36 15.77
N VAL A 94 -4.68 1.20 14.73
CA VAL A 94 -3.50 1.64 13.97
C VAL A 94 -3.40 3.17 13.89
N GLY A 95 -4.26 3.89 14.63
CA GLY A 95 -4.29 5.34 14.74
C GLY A 95 -3.09 5.96 15.47
N ILE A 96 -3.31 7.10 16.11
CA ILE A 96 -2.26 7.96 16.69
C ILE A 96 -1.47 7.22 17.79
N VAL A 97 -2.16 6.53 18.69
CA VAL A 97 -1.56 5.79 19.81
C VAL A 97 -1.74 4.29 19.59
N ARG A 98 -0.63 3.56 19.53
CA ARG A 98 -0.59 2.13 19.21
C ARG A 98 -0.15 1.28 20.39
N THR A 99 -0.51 0.01 20.32
CA THR A 99 0.05 -1.06 21.16
C THR A 99 0.16 -2.33 20.33
N THR A 100 1.07 -3.22 20.68
CA THR A 100 1.31 -4.52 20.05
C THR A 100 0.02 -5.32 19.97
N LYS A 101 -0.74 -5.40 21.07
CA LYS A 101 -2.04 -6.11 21.11
C LYS A 101 -3.08 -5.50 20.17
N ARG A 102 -3.09 -4.17 19.98
CA ARG A 102 -3.98 -3.51 19.01
C ARG A 102 -3.57 -3.85 17.57
N LEU A 103 -2.27 -3.80 17.26
CA LEU A 103 -1.76 -4.16 15.94
C LEU A 103 -2.06 -5.63 15.59
N GLU A 104 -1.92 -6.56 16.53
CA GLU A 104 -2.32 -7.97 16.35
C GLU A 104 -3.82 -8.14 16.10
N ARG A 105 -4.67 -7.31 16.71
CA ARG A 105 -6.13 -7.32 16.46
C ARG A 105 -6.47 -6.77 15.08
N ALA A 106 -5.73 -5.77 14.61
CA ALA A 106 -5.88 -5.23 13.26
C ALA A 106 -5.46 -6.26 12.21
N LEU A 107 -4.28 -6.86 12.37
CA LEU A 107 -3.77 -7.85 11.43
C LEU A 107 -4.72 -9.04 11.29
N ARG A 108 -5.26 -9.57 12.40
CA ARG A 108 -6.24 -10.67 12.35
C ARG A 108 -7.50 -10.32 11.56
N ARG A 109 -8.03 -9.11 11.72
CA ARG A 109 -9.22 -8.65 10.95
C ARG A 109 -8.90 -8.45 9.48
N ILE A 110 -7.74 -7.88 9.17
CA ILE A 110 -7.28 -7.71 7.79
C ILE A 110 -7.15 -9.08 7.11
N THR A 111 -6.54 -10.07 7.76
CA THR A 111 -6.41 -11.42 7.21
C THR A 111 -7.76 -12.09 6.98
N MET A 112 -8.73 -11.89 7.89
CA MET A 112 -10.10 -12.38 7.70
C MET A 112 -10.76 -11.73 6.48
N LEU A 113 -10.69 -10.39 6.36
CA LEU A 113 -11.23 -9.67 5.21
C LEU A 113 -10.57 -10.09 3.88
N GLN A 114 -9.26 -10.37 3.87
CA GLN A 114 -8.57 -10.89 2.68
C GLN A 114 -9.14 -12.24 2.26
N GLN A 115 -9.30 -13.16 3.20
CA GLN A 115 -9.87 -14.49 2.93
C GLN A 115 -11.30 -14.41 2.42
N GLU A 116 -12.15 -13.60 3.05
CA GLU A 116 -13.53 -13.37 2.60
C GLU A 116 -13.58 -12.74 1.20
N ILE A 117 -12.69 -11.79 0.92
CA ILE A 117 -12.65 -11.13 -0.39
C ILE A 117 -12.27 -12.11 -1.51
N ASP A 118 -11.36 -13.04 -1.22
CA ASP A 118 -10.94 -14.06 -2.18
C ASP A 118 -12.02 -15.14 -2.35
N GLU A 119 -12.68 -15.54 -1.26
CA GLU A 119 -13.75 -16.55 -1.29
C GLU A 119 -15.01 -16.04 -1.99
N TYR A 120 -15.50 -14.86 -1.62
CA TYR A 120 -16.79 -14.35 -2.11
C TYR A 120 -16.66 -13.52 -3.39
N TYR A 121 -15.54 -12.81 -3.61
CA TYR A 121 -15.46 -11.80 -4.68
C TYR A 121 -14.49 -12.14 -5.82
N ALA A 122 -13.84 -13.31 -5.84
CA ALA A 122 -12.91 -13.70 -6.89
C ALA A 122 -13.49 -13.56 -8.31
N HIS A 123 -14.76 -13.97 -8.48
CA HIS A 123 -15.46 -13.98 -9.76
C HIS A 123 -16.54 -12.90 -9.89
N PHE A 124 -16.45 -11.85 -9.08
CA PHE A 124 -17.41 -10.75 -9.12
C PHE A 124 -17.11 -9.75 -10.21
N ARG A 125 -18.16 -9.21 -10.84
CA ARG A 125 -18.00 -8.11 -11.78
C ARG A 125 -17.28 -6.94 -11.11
N VAL A 126 -16.28 -6.41 -11.80
CA VAL A 126 -15.50 -5.28 -11.31
C VAL A 126 -16.42 -4.09 -11.09
N SER A 127 -16.31 -3.49 -9.90
CA SER A 127 -16.97 -2.24 -9.56
C SER A 127 -16.02 -1.37 -8.74
N ASN A 128 -16.27 -0.06 -8.71
CA ASN A 128 -15.42 0.89 -7.97
C ASN A 128 -15.31 0.50 -6.48
N ASN A 129 -16.43 0.16 -5.84
CA ASN A 129 -16.44 -0.21 -4.42
C ASN A 129 -15.61 -1.47 -4.14
N LEU A 130 -15.66 -2.46 -5.03
CA LEU A 130 -14.88 -3.69 -4.88
C LEU A 130 -13.38 -3.43 -5.08
N LEU A 131 -13.01 -2.66 -6.10
CA LEU A 131 -11.61 -2.28 -6.35
C LEU A 131 -11.02 -1.50 -5.18
N GLU A 132 -11.78 -0.52 -4.67
CA GLU A 132 -11.35 0.28 -3.52
C GLU A 132 -11.19 -0.58 -2.27
N LEU A 133 -12.16 -1.46 -1.97
CA LEU A 133 -12.05 -2.37 -0.83
C LEU A 133 -10.81 -3.27 -0.92
N ARG A 134 -10.59 -3.91 -2.08
CA ARG A 134 -9.40 -4.76 -2.33
C ARG A 134 -8.10 -4.00 -2.08
N ASN A 135 -8.00 -2.80 -2.64
CA ASN A 135 -6.81 -1.95 -2.50
C ASN A 135 -6.60 -1.47 -1.06
N LEU A 136 -7.67 -1.05 -0.37
CA LEU A 136 -7.59 -0.59 1.02
C LEU A 136 -7.16 -1.72 1.96
N VAL A 137 -7.74 -2.92 1.82
CA VAL A 137 -7.37 -4.07 2.64
C VAL A 137 -5.90 -4.43 2.40
N GLN A 138 -5.45 -4.44 1.14
CA GLN A 138 -4.05 -4.72 0.81
C GLN A 138 -3.10 -3.71 1.45
N VAL A 139 -3.38 -2.40 1.31
CA VAL A 139 -2.52 -1.35 1.89
C VAL A 139 -2.59 -1.36 3.42
N ALA A 140 -3.75 -1.66 4.01
CA ALA A 140 -3.89 -1.81 5.46
C ALA A 140 -2.99 -2.91 6.03
N GLU A 141 -2.89 -4.05 5.34
CA GLU A 141 -1.96 -5.13 5.70
C GLU A 141 -0.52 -4.62 5.76
N LEU A 142 -0.08 -3.92 4.72
CA LEU A 142 1.28 -3.37 4.64
C LEU A 142 1.55 -2.36 5.76
N ILE A 143 0.60 -1.46 6.04
CA ILE A 143 0.70 -0.49 7.14
C ILE A 143 0.87 -1.20 8.49
N VAL A 144 0.02 -2.19 8.79
CA VAL A 144 0.05 -2.90 10.06
C VAL A 144 1.34 -3.69 10.21
N ARG A 145 1.78 -4.40 9.17
CA ARG A 145 3.04 -5.15 9.19
C ARG A 145 4.24 -4.23 9.42
N CYS A 146 4.32 -3.10 8.72
CA CYS A 146 5.36 -2.08 8.94
C CYS A 146 5.33 -1.51 10.38
N ALA A 147 4.14 -1.29 10.95
CA ALA A 147 3.99 -0.85 12.32
C ALA A 147 4.44 -1.92 13.34
N MET A 148 4.12 -3.20 13.10
CA MET A 148 4.52 -4.30 13.97
C MET A 148 6.03 -4.56 13.96
N MET A 149 6.71 -4.29 12.85
CA MET A 149 8.17 -4.40 12.73
C MET A 149 8.93 -3.39 13.60
N ARG A 150 8.34 -2.21 13.89
CA ARG A 150 9.02 -1.14 14.62
C ARG A 150 8.90 -1.34 16.13
N LYS A 151 10.04 -1.54 16.80
CA LYS A 151 10.14 -1.76 18.26
C LYS A 151 10.68 -0.52 18.99
N GLU A 152 10.14 0.64 18.63
CA GLU A 152 10.46 1.97 19.17
C GLU A 152 9.33 2.95 18.87
N SER A 153 9.32 4.11 19.52
CA SER A 153 8.47 5.24 19.16
C SER A 153 9.28 6.32 18.47
N ARG A 154 8.94 6.66 17.23
CA ARG A 154 9.67 7.61 16.38
C ARG A 154 8.71 8.32 15.42
N GLY A 155 8.70 9.66 15.47
CA GLY A 155 7.90 10.49 14.58
C GLY A 155 6.41 10.15 14.66
N LEU A 156 5.80 9.81 13.53
CA LEU A 156 4.38 9.44 13.42
C LEU A 156 4.07 8.00 13.91
N HIS A 157 5.09 7.23 14.28
CA HIS A 157 4.88 5.94 14.93
C HIS A 157 5.06 6.08 16.44
N PHE A 158 3.94 6.06 17.17
CA PHE A 158 3.93 6.12 18.63
C PHE A 158 3.25 4.88 19.22
N THR A 159 3.99 4.12 20.01
CA THR A 159 3.53 2.88 20.65
C THR A 159 3.85 2.87 22.14
N LEU A 160 2.88 2.51 22.97
CA LEU A 160 3.05 2.51 24.43
C LEU A 160 3.99 1.40 24.92
N ASP A 161 4.15 0.32 24.14
CA ASP A 161 5.00 -0.81 24.54
C ASP A 161 6.49 -0.53 24.32
N TYR A 162 6.83 0.43 23.45
CA TYR A 162 8.20 0.82 23.13
C TYR A 162 8.28 2.35 23.06
N PRO A 163 8.28 3.05 24.23
CA PRO A 163 8.23 4.50 24.27
C PRO A 163 9.53 5.18 23.83
N GLU A 164 10.66 4.47 23.97
CA GLU A 164 12.00 5.01 23.70
C GLU A 164 12.43 4.84 22.24
N LEU A 165 13.45 5.61 21.84
CA LEU A 165 14.13 5.49 20.56
C LEU A 165 15.19 4.39 20.59
N LEU A 166 15.32 3.63 19.50
CA LEU A 166 16.48 2.73 19.29
C LEU A 166 17.71 3.52 18.86
N THR A 167 18.89 3.05 19.27
CA THR A 167 20.20 3.61 18.89
C THR A 167 20.45 3.53 17.38
N HIS A 168 20.06 2.42 16.76
CA HIS A 168 20.17 2.20 15.33
C HIS A 168 18.78 1.86 14.77
N SER A 169 18.33 2.63 13.78
CA SER A 169 17.02 2.46 13.14
C SER A 169 17.10 2.81 11.66
N GLY A 170 16.10 2.36 10.91
CA GLY A 170 15.95 2.58 9.48
C GLY A 170 14.49 2.46 9.04
N PRO A 171 14.24 2.48 7.73
CA PRO A 171 12.90 2.21 7.20
C PRO A 171 12.44 0.79 7.50
N SER A 172 11.13 0.64 7.70
CA SER A 172 10.48 -0.67 7.69
C SER A 172 10.23 -1.05 6.23
N ILE A 173 10.91 -2.08 5.72
CA ILE A 173 10.80 -2.50 4.32
C ILE A 173 10.07 -3.84 4.25
N LEU A 174 9.03 -3.91 3.43
CA LEU A 174 8.36 -5.14 3.05
C LEU A 174 8.64 -5.41 1.59
N SER A 175 9.09 -6.63 1.29
CA SER A 175 9.18 -7.14 -0.08
C SER A 175 8.06 -8.15 -0.27
N PRO A 176 7.35 -8.12 -1.42
CA PRO A 176 6.43 -9.21 -1.75
C PRO A 176 7.24 -10.51 -1.80
N GLY A 177 6.80 -11.54 -1.08
CA GLY A 177 7.35 -12.88 -1.28
C GLY A 177 6.99 -13.42 -2.68
N ASN A 178 7.54 -14.59 -3.05
CA ASN A 178 7.22 -15.29 -4.32
C ASN A 178 5.73 -15.64 -4.54
N HIS A 179 4.81 -15.20 -3.67
CA HIS A 179 3.38 -15.55 -3.70
C HIS A 179 2.48 -14.44 -4.26
N TYR A 180 2.95 -13.19 -4.42
CA TYR A 180 2.09 -12.10 -4.93
C TYR A 180 2.06 -11.99 -6.46
N ILE A 181 2.95 -12.69 -7.15
CA ILE A 181 3.00 -12.77 -8.62
C ILE A 181 2.63 -14.20 -9.02
N ASN A 182 1.37 -14.60 -8.76
CA ASN A 182 0.62 -15.65 -9.48
C ASN A 182 -0.52 -16.19 -8.61
N ARG A 183 -1.75 -15.82 -8.94
CA ARG A 183 -2.87 -16.73 -9.24
C ARG A 183 -4.03 -15.96 -9.86
#